data_AF-A0A7M3Z251-F1
#
_entry.id   AF-A0A7M3Z251-F1
#
_cell.length_a   1.000
_cell.length_b   1.000
_cell.length_c   1.000
_cell.angle_alpha   90.00
_cell.angle_beta   90.00
_cell.angle_gamma   90.00
#
_symmetry.space_group_name_H-M   'P 1'
#
loop_
_entity.id
_entity.type
_entity.pdbx_description
1 polymer ?
#
loop_
_entity_poly.entity_id
_entity_poly.type
_entity_poly.pdbx_seq_one_letter_code
_entity_poly.pdbx_strand_id
1 'polypeptide(L)'
;GHATETKHAILLPGAKAPHFNYVGDSILGKGANLGAGTKLSNLRNDGGEVHLRHGGQRIPSGLRKFGAVLGEGVATGCNSVMNPGVVLGCNSVVWPNVTVTGVHEADSLHR
;
A
#
# COMPACT_ATOMS: atom_id res chain seq x y z
N GLY A 1 -3.45 3.63 -14.95
CA GLY A 1 -3.21 3.38 -16.38
C GLY A 1 -4.12 2.25 -16.85
N HIS A 2 -3.66 1.39 -17.77
CA HIS A 2 -4.47 0.28 -18.28
C HIS A 2 -4.89 -0.67 -17.16
N ALA A 3 -6.19 -1.01 -17.13
CA ALA A 3 -6.79 -1.94 -16.16
C ALA A 3 -6.44 -1.62 -14.69
N THR A 4 -6.25 -0.34 -14.37
CA THR A 4 -6.03 0.10 -13.00
C THR A 4 -7.30 0.71 -12.45
N GLU A 5 -7.74 0.21 -11.30
CA GLU A 5 -8.88 0.77 -10.57
C GLU A 5 -8.40 1.57 -9.37
N THR A 6 -9.00 2.74 -9.17
CA THR A 6 -8.73 3.61 -8.02
C THR A 6 -10.05 4.01 -7.38
N LYS A 7 -10.16 3.80 -6.07
CA LYS A 7 -11.38 4.08 -5.31
C LYS A 7 -10.99 4.71 -3.97
N HIS A 8 -11.51 5.91 -3.71
CA HIS A 8 -11.30 6.63 -2.46
C HIS A 8 -9.81 6.73 -2.08
N ALA A 9 -8.99 7.20 -3.01
CA ALA A 9 -7.55 7.24 -2.83
C ALA A 9 -6.97 8.58 -3.28
N ILE A 10 -5.85 8.96 -2.68
CA ILE A 10 -5.10 10.19 -3.00
C ILE A 10 -3.77 9.78 -3.62
N LEU A 11 -3.52 10.22 -4.85
CA LEU A 11 -2.25 10.04 -5.54
C LEU A 11 -1.56 11.41 -5.65
N LEU A 12 -0.48 11.60 -4.91
CA LEU A 12 0.30 12.84 -4.92
C LEU A 12 1.12 12.98 -6.22
N PRO A 13 1.69 14.17 -6.52
CA PRO A 13 2.31 14.46 -7.81
C PRO A 13 3.31 13.39 -8.26
N GLY A 14 3.20 12.95 -9.51
CA GLY A 14 4.09 11.95 -10.09
C GLY A 14 3.93 10.52 -9.56
N ALA A 15 2.99 10.25 -8.64
CA ALA A 15 2.64 8.89 -8.26
C ALA A 15 2.04 8.11 -9.45
N LYS A 16 2.38 6.83 -9.57
CA LYS A 16 2.05 5.99 -10.73
C LYS A 16 1.43 4.66 -10.30
N ALA A 17 0.27 4.36 -10.88
CA ALA A 17 -0.36 3.05 -10.88
C ALA A 17 -0.69 2.69 -12.35
N PRO A 18 0.31 2.22 -13.11
CA PRO A 18 0.21 2.21 -14.56
C PRO A 18 -0.52 0.98 -15.12
N HIS A 19 -0.39 -0.20 -14.50
CA HIS A 19 -0.79 -1.47 -15.12
C HIS A 19 -1.39 -2.44 -14.10
N PHE A 20 -2.67 -2.79 -14.26
CA PHE A 20 -3.32 -3.86 -13.48
C PHE A 20 -3.30 -3.63 -11.95
N ASN A 21 -3.30 -2.38 -11.50
CA ASN A 21 -3.26 -2.06 -10.08
C ASN A 21 -4.68 -1.92 -9.49
N TYR A 22 -4.83 -2.29 -8.22
CA TYR A 22 -5.99 -1.90 -7.42
C TYR A 22 -5.52 -0.96 -6.30
N VAL A 23 -6.08 0.25 -6.26
CA VAL A 23 -5.73 1.32 -5.31
C VAL A 23 -7.00 1.75 -4.56
N GLY A 24 -7.34 1.03 -3.49
CA GLY A 24 -8.54 1.29 -2.68
C GLY A 24 -8.20 1.93 -1.33
N ASP A 25 -8.90 2.98 -0.92
CA ASP A 25 -8.82 3.57 0.43
C ASP A 25 -7.36 3.85 0.87
N SER A 26 -6.57 4.46 -0.02
CA SER A 26 -5.10 4.53 0.06
C SER A 26 -4.54 5.92 -0.22
N ILE A 27 -3.31 6.18 0.24
CA ILE A 27 -2.55 7.40 -0.07
C ILE A 27 -1.21 6.99 -0.68
N LEU A 28 -0.88 7.55 -1.85
CA LEU A 28 0.40 7.36 -2.53
C LEU A 28 1.17 8.67 -2.52
N GLY A 29 2.38 8.62 -1.96
CA GLY A 29 3.34 9.71 -1.89
C GLY A 29 3.81 10.19 -3.24
N LYS A 30 4.41 11.38 -3.28
CA LYS A 30 4.99 11.95 -4.50
C LYS A 30 5.97 10.96 -5.13
N GLY A 31 5.88 10.77 -6.44
CA GLY A 31 6.77 9.86 -7.17
C GLY A 31 6.67 8.37 -6.81
N ALA A 32 5.72 7.95 -5.95
CA ALA A 32 5.53 6.55 -5.63
C ALA A 32 5.15 5.76 -6.91
N ASN A 33 5.73 4.59 -7.11
CA ASN A 33 5.56 3.81 -8.33
C ASN A 33 5.12 2.38 -8.03
N LEU A 34 3.92 2.03 -8.47
CA LEU A 34 3.40 0.67 -8.34
C LEU A 34 3.83 -0.19 -9.52
N GLY A 35 4.53 -1.28 -9.23
CA GLY A 35 4.79 -2.33 -10.21
C GLY A 35 3.49 -2.93 -10.74
N ALA A 36 3.53 -3.47 -11.96
CA ALA A 36 2.35 -4.03 -12.61
C ALA A 36 1.71 -5.10 -11.73
N GLY A 37 0.39 -5.02 -11.55
CA GLY A 37 -0.30 -5.99 -10.71
C GLY A 37 -0.07 -5.81 -9.22
N THR A 38 0.49 -4.70 -8.73
CA THR A 38 0.48 -4.44 -7.27
C THR A 38 -0.94 -4.20 -6.78
N LYS A 39 -1.34 -4.85 -5.68
CA LYS A 39 -2.66 -4.65 -5.05
C LYS A 39 -2.52 -3.99 -3.68
N LEU A 40 -3.26 -2.92 -3.46
CA LEU A 40 -3.48 -2.33 -2.14
C LEU A 40 -4.81 -2.85 -1.61
N SER A 41 -4.77 -3.96 -0.86
CA SER A 41 -5.97 -4.57 -0.30
C SER A 41 -6.52 -3.65 0.79
N ASN A 42 -7.83 -3.38 0.77
CA ASN A 42 -8.46 -2.43 1.67
C ASN A 42 -9.46 -3.05 2.64
N LEU A 43 -9.72 -4.35 2.59
CA LEU A 43 -10.68 -5.03 3.45
C LEU A 43 -10.06 -6.30 4.03
N ARG A 44 -10.22 -6.51 5.33
CA ARG A 44 -9.83 -7.77 5.96
C ARG A 44 -10.75 -8.90 5.51
N ASN A 45 -10.22 -10.11 5.42
CA ASN A 45 -11.01 -11.29 5.04
C ASN A 45 -12.15 -11.59 6.01
N ASP A 46 -12.00 -11.23 7.30
CA ASP A 46 -13.04 -11.36 8.31
C ASP A 46 -14.05 -10.20 8.28
N GLY A 47 -13.87 -9.20 7.40
CA GLY A 47 -14.75 -8.06 7.24
C GLY A 47 -14.75 -7.06 8.39
N GLY A 48 -13.90 -7.27 9.41
CA GLY A 48 -13.79 -6.44 10.61
C GLY A 48 -12.94 -5.19 10.40
N GLU A 49 -12.76 -4.44 11.49
CA GLU A 49 -11.95 -3.20 11.48
C GLU A 49 -10.49 -3.47 11.12
N VAL A 50 -9.92 -2.67 10.22
CA VAL A 50 -8.49 -2.72 9.89
C VAL A 50 -7.67 -2.22 11.07
N HIS A 51 -6.61 -2.95 11.43
CA HIS A 51 -5.69 -2.55 12.48
C HIS A 51 -4.28 -2.45 11.92
N LEU A 52 -3.60 -1.35 12.18
CA LEU A 52 -2.19 -1.19 11.83
C LEU A 52 -1.34 -2.01 12.79
N ARG A 53 -0.26 -2.60 12.29
CA ARG A 53 0.71 -3.35 13.11
C ARG A 53 2.02 -2.59 13.19
N HIS A 54 2.42 -2.17 14.38
CA HIS A 54 3.65 -1.42 14.59
C HIS A 54 4.28 -1.83 15.93
N GLY A 55 5.56 -2.20 15.93
CA GLY A 55 6.28 -2.58 17.16
C GLY A 55 5.62 -3.70 17.98
N GLY A 56 4.97 -4.67 17.33
CA GLY A 56 4.21 -5.74 18.00
C GLY A 56 2.83 -5.32 18.51
N GLN A 57 2.49 -4.04 18.45
CA GLN A 57 1.19 -3.51 18.84
C GLN A 57 0.21 -3.51 17.67
N ARG A 58 -1.09 -3.58 18.00
CA ARG A 58 -2.20 -3.41 17.06
C ARG A 58 -2.90 -2.11 17.34
N ILE A 59 -2.88 -1.20 16.38
CA ILE A 59 -3.48 0.13 16.49
C ILE A 59 -4.80 0.10 15.71
N PRO A 60 -5.96 0.32 16.37
CA PRO A 60 -7.25 0.41 15.67
C PRO A 60 -7.26 1.61 14.73
N SER A 61 -7.78 1.43 13.51
CA SER A 61 -7.89 2.52 12.53
C SER A 61 -9.22 3.26 12.65
N GLY A 62 -10.22 2.68 13.32
CA GLY A 62 -11.62 3.10 13.28
C GLY A 62 -12.32 2.81 11.94
N LEU A 63 -11.64 2.16 11.00
CA LEU A 63 -12.11 1.98 9.63
C LEU A 63 -12.34 0.50 9.31
N ARG A 64 -13.50 0.20 8.73
CA ARG A 64 -13.77 -1.11 8.12
C ARG A 64 -12.94 -1.33 6.85
N LYS A 65 -12.64 -0.27 6.11
CA LYS A 65 -11.79 -0.31 4.92
C LYS A 65 -10.63 0.66 5.03
N PHE A 66 -9.41 0.16 4.87
CA PHE A 66 -8.17 0.92 4.87
C PHE A 66 -7.19 0.14 3.99
N GLY A 67 -6.73 0.76 2.90
CA GLY A 67 -5.74 0.19 1.98
C GLY A 67 -4.31 0.34 2.51
N ALA A 68 -3.55 1.26 1.93
CA ALA A 68 -2.18 1.53 2.33
C ALA A 68 -1.82 3.02 2.27
N VAL A 69 -0.83 3.42 3.06
CA VAL A 69 -0.15 4.71 2.95
C VAL A 69 1.28 4.46 2.49
N LEU A 70 1.62 4.93 1.29
CA LEU A 70 2.95 4.78 0.72
C LEU A 70 3.64 6.15 0.71
N GLY A 71 4.82 6.26 1.30
CA GLY A 71 5.61 7.50 1.34
C GLY A 71 6.11 7.96 -0.04
N GLU A 72 6.71 9.15 -0.08
CA GLU A 72 7.36 9.67 -1.29
C GLU A 72 8.45 8.69 -1.77
N GLY A 73 8.53 8.48 -3.08
CA GLY A 73 9.55 7.62 -3.69
C GLY A 73 9.39 6.12 -3.46
N VAL A 74 8.32 5.65 -2.79
CA VAL A 74 8.08 4.20 -2.61
C VAL A 74 7.95 3.50 -3.95
N ALA A 75 8.63 2.37 -4.12
CA ALA A 75 8.55 1.55 -5.33
C ALA A 75 8.14 0.13 -4.99
N THR A 76 7.09 -0.39 -5.64
CA THR A 76 6.66 -1.77 -5.46
C THR A 76 6.97 -2.61 -6.69
N GLY A 77 7.37 -3.85 -6.49
CA GLY A 77 7.59 -4.83 -7.54
C GLY A 77 6.29 -5.40 -8.07
N CYS A 78 6.35 -5.99 -9.26
CA CYS A 78 5.18 -6.60 -9.89
C CYS A 78 4.52 -7.65 -8.99
N ASN A 79 3.19 -7.71 -9.01
CA ASN A 79 2.38 -8.66 -8.24
C ASN A 79 2.61 -8.64 -6.71
N SER A 80 3.20 -7.58 -6.16
CA SER A 80 3.27 -7.40 -4.72
C SER A 80 1.88 -7.07 -4.12
N VAL A 81 1.70 -7.39 -2.84
CA VAL A 81 0.45 -7.14 -2.11
C VAL A 81 0.75 -6.33 -0.87
N MET A 82 0.06 -5.20 -0.72
CA MET A 82 0.00 -4.49 0.55
C MET A 82 -1.28 -4.94 1.26
N ASN A 83 -1.14 -5.60 2.41
CA ASN A 83 -2.30 -5.96 3.23
C ASN A 83 -3.01 -4.71 3.77
N PRO A 84 -4.28 -4.83 4.19
CA PRO A 84 -5.01 -3.68 4.76
C PRO A 84 -4.25 -3.06 5.93
N GLY A 85 -4.09 -1.74 5.91
CA GLY A 85 -3.43 -0.97 6.97
C GLY A 85 -1.91 -0.87 6.84
N VAL A 86 -1.33 -1.26 5.70
CA VAL A 86 0.12 -1.08 5.47
C VAL A 86 0.48 0.40 5.42
N VAL A 87 1.58 0.75 6.07
CA VAL A 87 2.21 2.06 5.96
C VAL A 87 3.68 1.83 5.62
N LEU A 88 4.15 2.38 4.51
CA LEU A 88 5.56 2.38 4.10
C LEU A 88 6.11 3.79 4.15
N GLY A 89 7.19 3.99 4.90
CA GLY A 89 7.95 5.24 4.90
C GLY A 89 8.58 5.54 3.53
N CYS A 90 9.02 6.78 3.36
CA CYS A 90 9.61 7.27 2.11
C CYS A 90 10.75 6.37 1.60
N ASN A 91 10.91 6.28 0.28
CA ASN A 91 11.95 5.53 -0.42
C ASN A 91 11.98 4.01 -0.14
N SER A 92 10.95 3.45 0.51
CA SER A 92 10.87 2.01 0.73
C SER A 92 10.69 1.24 -0.58
N VAL A 93 11.28 0.05 -0.67
CA VAL A 93 11.20 -0.83 -1.84
C VAL A 93 10.60 -2.18 -1.47
N VAL A 94 9.61 -2.60 -2.24
CA VAL A 94 9.00 -3.93 -2.15
C VAL A 94 9.37 -4.72 -3.40
N TRP A 95 9.91 -5.93 -3.24
CA TRP A 95 10.29 -6.78 -4.37
C TRP A 95 9.07 -7.47 -5.02
N PRO A 96 9.20 -8.00 -6.25
CA PRO A 96 8.10 -8.68 -6.92
C PRO A 96 7.56 -9.87 -6.11
N ASN A 97 6.24 -10.07 -6.16
CA ASN A 97 5.51 -11.13 -5.45
C ASN A 97 5.58 -11.09 -3.90
N VAL A 98 6.09 -10.02 -3.31
CA VAL A 98 6.16 -9.86 -1.85
C VAL A 98 4.82 -9.40 -1.28
N THR A 99 4.44 -9.96 -0.14
CA THR A 99 3.28 -9.49 0.65
C THR A 99 3.78 -8.76 1.89
N VAL A 100 3.33 -7.51 2.07
CA VAL A 100 3.75 -6.65 3.18
C VAL A 100 2.60 -6.45 4.16
N THR A 101 2.91 -6.42 5.45
CA THR A 101 1.98 -6.10 6.53
C THR A 101 2.64 -5.16 7.54
N GLY A 102 1.90 -4.20 8.07
CA GLY A 102 2.35 -3.34 9.16
C GLY A 102 2.87 -1.98 8.71
N VAL A 103 3.43 -1.27 9.68
CA VAL A 103 3.98 0.08 9.56
C VAL A 103 5.50 -0.02 9.57
N HIS A 104 6.12 0.52 8.52
CA HIS A 104 7.56 0.44 8.27
C HIS A 104 8.14 1.83 8.08
N GLU A 105 9.33 2.04 8.63
CA GLU A 105 10.08 3.30 8.52
C GLU A 105 10.56 3.56 7.08
N ALA A 106 11.16 4.74 6.87
CA ALA A 106 11.79 5.08 5.60
C ALA A 106 12.90 4.10 5.22
N ASP A 107 13.20 4.03 3.92
CA ASP A 107 14.29 3.21 3.35
C ASP A 107 14.18 1.71 3.66
N SER A 108 12.98 1.22 3.98
CA SER A 108 12.75 -0.19 4.28
C SER A 108 12.76 -1.06 3.01
N LEU A 109 13.32 -2.26 3.12
CA LEU A 109 13.42 -3.24 2.02
C LEU A 109 12.63 -4.51 2.35
N HIS A 110 11.69 -4.87 1.48
CA HIS A 110 10.82 -6.04 1.65
C HIS A 110 11.06 -7.04 0.52
N ARG A 111 11.65 -8.20 0.84
CA ARG A 111 12.07 -9.24 -0.11
C ARG A 111 11.24 -10.50 0.03
#